data_AF-T0ZZT1-F1
#
_entry.id   AF-T0ZZT1-F1
#
_cell.length_a   1.000
_cell.length_b   1.000
_cell.length_c   1.000
_cell.angle_alpha   90.00
_cell.angle_beta   90.00
_cell.angle_gamma   90.00
#
_symmetry.space_group_name_H-M   'P 1'
#
loop_
_entity.id
_entity.type
_entity.pdbx_description
1 polymer ?
#
loop_
_entity_poly.entity_id
_entity_poly.type
_entity_poly.pdbx_seq_one_letter_code
_entity_poly.pdbx_strand_id
1 'polypeptide(L)'
;QRGGQDDLPQDRLDAPAAELRPDRDLRGGRRSAADRVRPYIAVVPQEGKPFFHLTPREQVYTYLRARGLARETARARTESAIEQMGLESVADRLAITLSGGQRQRTMVA
;
A
#
# COMPACT_ATOMS: atom_id res chain seq x y z
N GLN A 1 -34.78 0.52 16.45
CA GLN A 1 -34.12 1.08 15.27
C GLN A 1 -32.94 1.90 15.76
N ARG A 2 -31.71 1.37 15.66
CA ARG A 2 -30.46 2.06 16.00
C ARG A 2 -29.47 1.73 14.86
N GLY A 3 -29.10 2.70 14.04
CA GLY A 3 -27.81 2.71 13.33
C GLY A 3 -26.94 3.73 14.10
N GLY A 4 -25.79 3.37 14.66
CA GLY A 4 -24.57 2.97 13.94
C GLY A 4 -23.87 4.27 13.54
N GLN A 5 -23.02 4.93 14.35
CA GLN A 5 -21.73 4.46 14.90
C GLN A 5 -20.87 3.95 13.74
N ASP A 6 -19.82 4.62 13.25
CA ASP A 6 -18.79 5.40 13.94
C ASP A 6 -18.24 6.56 13.10
N ASP A 7 -17.84 7.63 13.78
CA ASP A 7 -17.08 8.77 13.26
C ASP A 7 -15.77 8.33 12.59
N LEU A 8 -15.55 8.76 11.35
CA LEU A 8 -14.24 8.63 10.67
C LEU A 8 -13.35 9.82 11.07
N PRO A 9 -12.18 9.62 11.71
CA PRO A 9 -11.20 10.67 11.87
C PRO A 9 -10.54 11.01 10.53
N GLN A 10 -10.42 12.32 10.28
CA GLN A 10 -10.21 12.96 8.98
C GLN A 10 -8.75 13.08 8.48
N ASP A 11 -7.76 12.30 8.97
CA ASP A 11 -6.35 12.76 8.90
C ASP A 11 -5.32 12.04 8.00
N ARG A 12 -5.53 10.85 7.41
CA ARG A 12 -4.36 10.10 6.86
C ARG A 12 -4.51 9.21 5.62
N LEU A 13 -5.42 9.54 4.71
CA LEU A 13 -5.30 9.08 3.32
C LEU A 13 -4.28 9.92 2.50
N ASP A 14 -3.63 10.90 3.15
CA ASP A 14 -2.80 11.94 2.56
C ASP A 14 -1.41 11.45 2.12
N ALA A 15 -1.36 10.87 0.91
CA ALA A 15 -0.53 11.29 -0.22
C ALA A 15 1.04 11.35 -0.11
N PRO A 16 1.81 11.33 -1.23
CA PRO A 16 1.74 12.30 -2.34
C PRO A 16 1.08 11.64 -3.56
N ALA A 17 -0.08 12.02 -4.11
CA ALA A 17 -0.60 13.32 -4.60
C ALA A 17 0.38 14.26 -5.29
N ALA A 18 1.62 13.84 -5.57
CA ALA A 18 2.62 14.74 -6.16
C ALA A 18 2.22 15.29 -7.54
N GLU A 19 1.17 14.78 -8.18
CA GLU A 19 0.38 15.56 -9.11
C GLU A 19 -0.99 14.94 -9.20
N LEU A 20 -2.01 15.67 -8.73
CA LEU A 20 -3.37 15.49 -9.23
C LEU A 20 -3.30 15.69 -10.74
N ARG A 21 -3.04 14.60 -11.47
CA ARG A 21 -2.96 14.62 -12.94
C ARG A 21 -4.22 15.33 -13.45
N PRO A 22 -4.13 16.17 -14.49
CA PRO A 22 -5.23 17.04 -14.92
C PRO A 22 -6.53 16.25 -14.98
N ASP A 23 -7.69 16.86 -14.73
CA ASP A 23 -9.03 16.23 -14.72
C ASP A 23 -9.44 15.59 -16.08
N ARG A 24 -8.48 15.53 -17.00
CA ARG A 24 -8.51 14.86 -18.29
C ARG A 24 -7.85 13.48 -18.23
N ASP A 25 -8.49 12.52 -18.87
CA ASP A 25 -7.93 11.20 -19.14
C ASP A 25 -6.82 11.25 -20.20
N LEU A 26 -6.25 10.09 -20.52
CA LEU A 26 -5.17 9.95 -21.51
C LEU A 26 -5.60 10.33 -22.94
N ARG A 27 -6.91 10.47 -23.20
CA ARG A 27 -7.50 10.88 -24.49
C ARG A 27 -7.96 12.34 -24.49
N GLY A 28 -7.77 13.07 -23.38
CA GLY A 28 -8.22 14.46 -23.24
C GLY A 28 -9.68 14.64 -22.80
N GLY A 29 -10.43 13.57 -22.58
CA GLY A 29 -11.81 13.59 -22.06
C GLY A 29 -11.85 13.70 -20.53
N ARG A 30 -13.01 14.00 -19.92
CA ARG A 30 -13.10 14.08 -18.44
C ARG A 30 -12.87 12.70 -17.81
N ARG A 31 -12.11 12.64 -16.72
CA ARG A 31 -11.92 11.40 -15.96
C ARG A 31 -13.25 10.86 -15.46
N SER A 32 -13.46 9.56 -15.65
CA SER A 32 -14.58 8.85 -15.02
C SER A 32 -14.43 8.83 -13.50
N ALA A 33 -15.51 8.53 -12.77
CA ALA A 33 -15.43 8.29 -11.33
C ALA A 33 -14.42 7.18 -10.99
N ALA A 34 -14.36 6.13 -11.82
CA ALA A 34 -13.39 5.05 -11.67
C ALA A 34 -11.93 5.54 -11.80
N ASP A 35 -11.65 6.43 -12.75
CA ASP A 35 -10.29 6.95 -12.95
C ASP A 35 -9.79 7.82 -11.78
N ARG A 36 -10.71 8.44 -11.04
CA ARG A 36 -10.38 9.23 -9.85
C ARG A 36 -10.06 8.36 -8.63
N VAL A 37 -10.66 7.17 -8.51
CA VAL A 37 -10.45 6.29 -7.33
C VAL A 37 -9.32 5.28 -7.51
N ARG A 38 -9.01 4.88 -8.75
CA ARG A 38 -7.95 3.89 -9.08
C ARG A 38 -6.60 4.15 -8.39
N PRO A 39 -6.08 5.39 -8.27
CA PRO A 39 -4.80 5.65 -7.60
C PRO A 39 -4.77 5.29 -6.11
N TYR A 40 -5.94 5.14 -5.48
CA TYR A 40 -6.10 4.83 -4.06
C TYR A 40 -6.38 3.35 -3.80
N ILE A 41 -6.47 2.53 -4.85
CA ILE A 41 -6.78 1.10 -4.76
C ILE A 41 -5.55 0.30 -5.15
N ALA A 42 -5.10 -0.59 -4.25
CA ALA A 42 -4.11 -1.61 -4.54
C ALA A 42 -4.80 -2.98 -4.64
N VAL A 43 -4.32 -3.86 -5.52
CA VAL A 43 -4.84 -5.22 -5.69
C VAL A 43 -3.72 -6.21 -5.37
N VAL A 44 -4.01 -7.15 -4.48
CA VAL A 44 -3.14 -8.29 -4.17
C VAL A 44 -3.73 -9.54 -4.83
N PRO A 45 -3.12 -10.06 -5.91
CA PRO A 45 -3.61 -11.28 -6.56
C PRO A 45 -3.53 -12.48 -5.61
N GLN A 46 -4.52 -13.39 -5.64
CA GLN A 46 -4.48 -14.59 -4.78
C GLN A 46 -3.29 -15.51 -5.07
N GLU A 47 -2.83 -15.54 -6.32
CA GLU A 47 -1.63 -16.28 -6.75
C GLU A 47 -0.36 -15.42 -6.74
N GLY A 48 -0.43 -14.20 -6.18
CA GLY A 48 0.69 -13.28 -6.10
C GLY A 48 1.82 -13.87 -5.25
N LYS A 49 2.96 -14.16 -5.89
CA LYS A 49 4.16 -14.61 -5.17
C LYS A 49 4.95 -13.38 -4.71
N PRO A 50 5.32 -13.28 -3.42
CA PRO A 50 6.24 -12.24 -2.98
C PRO A 50 7.54 -12.32 -3.75
N PHE A 51 8.27 -11.21 -3.82
CA PHE A 51 9.65 -11.25 -4.32
C PHE A 51 10.47 -12.06 -3.32
N PHE A 52 10.71 -13.34 -3.61
CA PHE A 52 11.32 -14.28 -2.67
C PHE A 52 12.72 -13.87 -2.19
N HIS A 53 13.38 -13.01 -2.95
CA HIS A 53 14.71 -12.46 -2.67
C HIS A 53 14.68 -11.14 -1.89
N LEU A 54 13.50 -10.60 -1.56
CA LEU A 54 13.34 -9.41 -0.73
C LEU A 54 12.85 -9.79 0.67
N THR A 55 13.18 -8.96 1.64
CA THR A 55 12.57 -8.98 2.97
C THR A 55 11.20 -8.27 2.93
N PRO A 56 10.29 -8.53 3.89
CA PRO A 56 9.04 -7.78 4.01
C PRO A 56 9.25 -6.27 4.00
N ARG A 57 10.26 -5.79 4.74
CA ARG A 57 10.57 -4.35 4.81
C ARG A 57 10.96 -3.78 3.45
N GLU A 58 11.84 -4.46 2.73
CA GLU A 58 12.28 -4.05 1.39
C GLU A 58 11.13 -4.05 0.39
N GLN A 59 10.25 -5.05 0.47
CA GLN A 59 9.13 -5.19 -0.43
C GLN A 59 8.12 -4.06 -0.26
N VAL A 60 7.68 -3.80 0.98
CA VAL A 60 6.75 -2.70 1.30
C VAL A 60 7.35 -1.36 0.89
N TYR A 61 8.63 -1.12 1.25
CA TYR A 61 9.32 0.10 0.88
C TYR A 61 9.38 0.29 -0.64
N THR A 62 9.72 -0.76 -1.39
CA THR A 62 9.82 -0.71 -2.86
C THR A 62 8.47 -0.37 -3.48
N TYR A 63 7.37 -0.95 -2.97
CA TYR A 63 6.03 -0.65 -3.46
C TYR A 63 5.64 0.82 -3.23
N LEU A 64 5.92 1.34 -2.03
CA LEU A 64 5.68 2.75 -1.70
C LEU A 64 6.51 3.70 -2.58
N ARG A 65 7.77 3.36 -2.85
CA ARG A 65 8.63 4.13 -3.76
C ARG A 65 8.13 4.08 -5.20
N ALA A 66 7.68 2.92 -5.68
CA ALA A 66 7.10 2.77 -7.02
C ALA A 66 5.81 3.58 -7.20
N ARG A 67 5.08 3.81 -6.09
CA ARG A 67 3.91 4.71 -6.05
C ARG A 67 4.24 6.21 -5.99
N GLY A 68 5.52 6.58 -6.00
CA GLY A 68 5.96 7.98 -6.02
C GLY A 68 6.13 8.61 -4.64
N LEU A 69 6.12 7.84 -3.55
CA LEU A 69 6.39 8.39 -2.23
C LEU A 69 7.87 8.83 -2.11
N ALA A 70 8.07 9.96 -1.44
CA ALA A 70 9.39 10.42 -1.05
C ALA A 70 10.08 9.41 -0.12
N ARG A 71 11.41 9.38 -0.15
CA ARG A 71 12.21 8.38 0.58
C ARG A 71 11.89 8.30 2.07
N GLU A 72 11.79 9.45 2.73
CA GLU A 72 11.52 9.54 4.18
C GLU A 72 10.11 9.08 4.52
N THR A 73 9.11 9.55 3.77
CA THR A 73 7.71 9.14 3.92
C THR A 73 7.53 7.66 3.67
N ALA A 74 8.17 7.12 2.62
CA ALA A 74 8.12 5.69 2.32
C ALA A 74 8.72 4.88 3.47
N ARG A 75 9.87 5.28 4.02
CA ARG A 75 10.50 4.61 5.17
C ARG A 75 9.58 4.60 6.40
N ALA A 76 9.03 5.75 6.77
CA ALA A 76 8.13 5.84 7.92
C ALA A 76 6.86 4.98 7.74
N ARG A 77 6.28 4.98 6.53
CA ARG A 77 5.11 4.15 6.23
C ARG A 77 5.43 2.66 6.17
N THR A 78 6.63 2.28 5.73
CA THR A 78 7.10 0.90 5.80
C THR A 78 7.10 0.39 7.23
N GLU A 79 7.69 1.14 8.17
CA GLU A 79 7.70 0.73 9.59
C GLU A 79 6.28 0.59 10.15
N SER A 80 5.42 1.56 9.88
CA SER A 80 4.02 1.52 10.31
C SER A 80 3.25 0.32 9.74
N ALA A 81 3.48 -0.05 8.47
CA ALA A 81 2.82 -1.20 7.85
C ALA A 81 3.34 -2.53 8.41
N ILE A 82 4.64 -2.62 8.68
CA ILE A 82 5.25 -3.80 9.32
C ILE A 82 4.66 -4.06 10.70
N GLU A 83 4.49 -3.00 11.50
CA GLU A 83 3.86 -3.07 12.83
C GLU A 83 2.37 -3.46 12.74
N GLN A 84 1.59 -2.77 11.90
CA GLN A 84 0.15 -3.06 11.74
C GLN A 84 -0.11 -4.50 11.30
N MET A 85 0.80 -5.09 10.53
CA MET A 85 0.69 -6.45 10.04
C MET A 85 1.35 -7.48 10.96
N GLY A 86 1.94 -7.08 12.09
CA GLY A 86 2.60 -7.97 13.06
C GLY A 86 3.75 -8.76 12.44
N LEU A 87 4.59 -8.08 11.64
CA LEU A 87 5.71 -8.66 10.88
C LEU A 87 7.08 -8.30 11.46
N GLU A 88 7.17 -7.58 12.57
CA GLU A 88 8.39 -7.03 13.16
C GLU A 88 9.46 -8.11 13.36
N SER A 89 9.07 -9.26 13.91
CA SER A 89 9.97 -10.40 14.17
C SER A 89 10.54 -11.07 12.92
N VAL A 90 9.97 -10.78 11.75
CA VAL A 90 10.37 -11.37 10.46
C VAL A 90 10.65 -10.33 9.39
N ALA A 91 10.65 -9.03 9.74
CA ALA A 91 10.71 -7.92 8.80
C ALA A 91 11.98 -7.91 7.95
N ASP A 92 13.07 -8.44 8.51
CA ASP A 92 14.40 -8.49 7.89
C ASP A 92 14.80 -9.92 7.47
N ARG A 93 13.85 -10.86 7.44
CA ARG A 93 14.05 -12.22 6.90
C ARG A 93 13.60 -12.29 5.46
N LEU A 94 14.34 -13.02 4.62
CA LEU A 94 13.96 -13.22 3.22
C LEU A 94 12.58 -13.89 3.11
N ALA A 95 11.75 -13.39 2.20
CA ALA A 95 10.36 -13.85 2.00
C ALA A 95 10.26 -15.35 1.69
N ILE A 96 11.31 -15.94 1.10
CA ILE A 96 11.40 -17.39 0.87
C ILE A 96 11.35 -18.22 2.17
N THR A 97 11.85 -17.67 3.28
CA THR A 97 11.93 -18.36 4.59
C THR A 97 10.67 -18.22 5.44
N LEU A 98 9.69 -17.46 4.97
CA LEU A 98 8.47 -17.15 5.73
C LEU A 98 7.44 -18.29 5.61
N SER A 99 6.50 -18.35 6.54
CA SER A 99 5.29 -19.15 6.37
C SER A 99 4.38 -18.57 5.28
N GLY A 100 3.41 -19.35 4.80
CA GLY A 100 2.41 -18.87 3.83
C GLY A 100 1.62 -17.66 4.34
N GLY A 101 1.17 -17.67 5.60
CA GLY A 101 0.44 -16.56 6.20
C GLY A 101 1.30 -15.30 6.39
N GLN A 102 2.59 -15.43 6.71
CA GLN A 102 3.52 -14.29 6.77
C GLN A 102 3.76 -13.69 5.38
N ARG A 103 3.89 -14.53 4.34
CA ARG A 103 3.96 -14.05 2.95
C ARG A 103 2.70 -13.29 2.56
N GLN A 104 1.52 -13.79 2.89
CA GLN A 104 0.26 -13.11 2.61
C GLN A 104 0.17 -11.76 3.32
N ARG A 105 0.52 -11.70 4.61
CA ARG A 105 0.57 -10.43 5.36
C ARG A 105 1.57 -9.44 4.76
N THR A 106 2.73 -9.92 4.29
CA THR A 106 3.74 -9.09 3.60
C THR A 106 3.21 -8.50 2.30
N MET A 107 2.37 -9.24 1.56
CA MET A 107 1.76 -8.76 0.32
C MET A 107 0.65 -7.74 0.55
N VAL A 108 0.00 -7.78 1.72
CA VAL A 108 -1.08 -6.87 2.11
C VAL A 108 -0.55 -5.57 2.74
N ALA A 109 0.63 -5.61 3.36
CA ALA A 109 1.36 -4.46 3.92
C ALA A 109 1.77 -3.45 2.83
#